data_AF-A0A3P7Y213-F1
#
_entry.id   AF-A0A3P7Y213-F1
#
_cell.length_a   1.000
_cell.length_b   1.000
_cell.length_c   1.000
_cell.angle_alpha   90.00
_cell.angle_beta   90.00
_cell.angle_gamma   90.00
#
_symmetry.space_group_name_H-M   'P 1'
#
loop_
_entity.id
_entity.type
_entity.pdbx_description
1 polymer ?
#
loop_
_entity_poly.entity_id
_entity_poly.type
_entity_poly.pdbx_seq_one_letter_code
_entity_poly.pdbx_strand_id
1 'polypeptide(L)'
;MYGAETWRTTTTTIKKTQVFINSCLHKMLSIHLPDTISNNILWERTNQLSAEEEIRKRRWKWIRHTLLKSSNCITRHVLTLNPEEKRKRGRP
;
A
#
# COMPACT_ATOMS: atom_id res chain seq x y z
N MET A 1 -5.31 -8.17 -16.62
CA MET A 1 -5.39 -6.93 -15.81
C MET A 1 -5.21 -7.27 -14.34
N TYR A 2 -4.01 -7.07 -13.80
CA TYR A 2 -3.71 -7.32 -12.38
C TYR A 2 -4.06 -6.11 -11.48
N GLY A 3 -4.26 -4.92 -12.07
CA GLY A 3 -4.45 -3.67 -11.34
C GLY A 3 -5.74 -3.57 -10.53
N ALA A 4 -6.84 -4.20 -10.99
CA ALA A 4 -8.12 -4.20 -10.27
C ALA A 4 -8.04 -4.87 -8.89
N GLU A 5 -7.13 -5.84 -8.76
CA GLU A 5 -6.96 -6.67 -7.55
C GLU A 5 -6.33 -5.87 -6.39
N THR A 6 -5.56 -4.82 -6.73
CA THR A 6 -4.90 -3.94 -5.74
C THR A 6 -5.85 -2.89 -5.15
N TRP A 7 -7.08 -2.79 -5.66
CA TRP A 7 -8.07 -1.82 -5.18
C TRP A 7 -8.60 -2.17 -3.80
N ARG A 8 -8.76 -3.47 -3.50
CA ARG A 8 -9.31 -3.96 -2.23
C ARG A 8 -8.20 -4.21 -1.20
N THR A 9 -7.47 -3.18 -0.81
CA THR A 9 -6.59 -3.30 0.36
C THR A 9 -7.45 -3.39 1.61
N THR A 10 -7.34 -4.51 2.32
CA THR A 10 -7.91 -4.60 3.66
C THR A 10 -7.00 -3.90 4.65
N THR A 11 -7.58 -3.30 5.70
CA THR A 11 -6.84 -2.70 6.81
C THR A 11 -5.83 -3.69 7.42
N THR A 12 -6.16 -4.99 7.42
CA THR A 12 -5.27 -6.07 7.84
C THR A 12 -4.02 -6.19 6.96
N THR A 13 -4.17 -6.13 5.63
CA THR A 13 -3.01 -6.16 4.70
C THR A 13 -2.14 -4.92 4.91
N ILE A 14 -2.75 -3.73 5.03
CA ILE A 14 -2.03 -2.47 5.25
C ILE A 14 -1.22 -2.54 6.56
N LYS A 15 -1.84 -3.00 7.65
CA LYS A 15 -1.17 -3.17 8.95
C LYS A 15 0.00 -4.15 8.86
N LYS A 16 -0.17 -5.28 8.17
CA LYS A 16 0.92 -6.25 7.97
C LYS A 16 2.10 -5.67 7.17
N THR A 17 1.82 -4.92 6.11
CA THR A 17 2.89 -4.20 5.37
C THR A 17 3.58 -3.16 6.23
N GLN A 18 2.85 -2.43 7.08
CA GLN A 18 3.45 -1.45 7.98
C GLN A 18 4.41 -2.10 8.99
N VAL A 19 4.01 -3.22 9.60
CA VAL A 19 4.86 -3.96 10.54
C VAL A 19 6.13 -4.47 9.85
N PHE A 20 6.01 -4.95 8.61
CA PHE A 20 7.17 -5.36 7.81
C PHE A 20 8.12 -4.19 7.53
N ILE A 21 7.59 -3.04 7.08
CA ILE A 21 8.39 -1.83 6.83
C ILE A 21 9.11 -1.39 8.10
N ASN A 22 8.42 -1.31 9.23
CA ASN A 22 9.02 -0.95 10.51
C ASN A 22 10.15 -1.91 10.89
N SER A 23 9.96 -3.22 10.72
CA SER A 23 11.02 -4.22 10.98
C SER A 23 12.25 -4.02 10.08
N CYS A 24 12.05 -3.71 8.80
CA CYS A 24 13.13 -3.40 7.87
C CYS A 24 13.89 -2.13 8.26
N LEU A 25 13.18 -1.07 8.66
CA LEU A 25 13.80 0.18 9.12
C LEU A 25 14.66 -0.04 10.36
N HIS A 26 14.16 -0.80 11.34
CA HIS A 26 14.95 -1.15 12.52
C HIS A 26 16.23 -1.91 12.17
N LYS A 27 16.15 -2.88 11.23
CA LYS A 27 17.33 -3.60 10.73
C LYS A 27 18.30 -2.68 9.98
N MET A 28 17.79 -1.77 9.16
CA MET A 28 18.60 -0.87 8.33
C MET A 28 19.30 0.21 9.16
N LEU A 29 18.65 0.70 10.21
CA LEU A 29 19.23 1.66 11.15
C LEU A 29 20.21 1.02 12.14
N SER A 30 20.36 -0.30 12.13
CA SER A 30 21.37 -1.07 12.88
C SER A 30 21.47 -0.67 14.37
N ILE A 31 20.35 -0.34 15.01
CA ILE A 31 20.28 -0.02 16.44
C ILE A 31 20.39 -1.35 17.19
N HIS A 32 21.58 -1.62 17.75
CA HIS A 32 21.77 -2.69 18.71
C HIS A 32 20.81 -2.42 19.87
N LEU A 33 19.92 -3.36 20.13
CA LEU A 33 18.68 -3.25 20.88
C LEU A 33 18.90 -3.08 22.41
N PRO A 34 18.95 -1.85 22.96
CA PRO A 34 18.20 -1.64 24.20
C PRO A 34 17.35 -0.36 24.20
N ASP A 35 17.44 0.49 23.17
CA ASP A 35 16.58 1.67 23.13
C ASP A 35 15.21 1.27 22.59
N THR A 36 14.22 1.32 23.49
CA THR A 36 12.78 1.21 23.20
C THR A 36 12.34 2.47 22.45
N ILE A 37 12.86 2.65 21.24
CA ILE A 37 12.52 3.79 20.39
C ILE A 37 11.10 3.54 19.90
N SER A 38 10.21 4.46 20.26
CA SER A 38 8.83 4.41 19.79
C SER A 38 8.77 4.56 18.27
N ASN A 39 7.76 3.96 17.63
CA ASN A 39 7.58 4.03 16.18
C ASN A 39 7.54 5.49 15.66
N ASN A 40 7.07 6.44 16.47
CA ASN A 40 7.00 7.85 16.08
C ASN A 40 8.41 8.46 15.89
N ILE A 41 9.35 8.19 16.80
CA ILE A 41 10.73 8.70 16.70
C ILE A 41 11.46 8.07 15.51
N LEU A 42 11.17 6.79 15.22
CA LEU A 42 11.70 6.10 14.04
C LEU A 42 11.23 6.79 12.73
N TRP A 43 9.96 7.16 12.66
CA TRP A 43 9.38 7.82 11.49
C TRP A 43 9.89 9.26 11.32
N GLU A 44 10.04 10.01 12.41
CA GLU A 44 10.66 11.35 12.38
C GLU A 44 12.09 11.30 11.85
N ARG A 45 12.91 10.34 12.32
CA ARG A 45 14.29 10.19 11.86
C ARG A 45 14.41 9.77 10.39
N THR A 46 13.46 8.98 9.90
CA THR A 46 13.49 8.47 8.52
C THR A 46 12.69 9.32 7.53
N ASN A 47 11.99 10.36 8.02
CA ASN A 47 11.04 11.16 7.24
C ASN A 47 10.05 10.29 6.43
N GLN A 48 9.71 9.10 6.95
CA GLN A 48 8.86 8.16 6.23
C GLN A 48 7.37 8.45 6.44
N LEU A 49 6.62 8.30 5.35
CA LEU A 49 5.16 8.32 5.35
C LEU A 49 4.60 6.95 5.70
N SER A 50 3.41 6.92 6.31
CA SER A 50 2.72 5.67 6.58
C SER A 50 2.47 4.89 5.28
N ALA A 51 2.54 3.56 5.34
CA ALA A 51 2.24 2.70 4.19
C ALA A 51 0.85 3.00 3.62
N GLU A 52 -0.10 3.41 4.46
CA GLU A 52 -1.42 3.83 4.04
C GLU A 52 -1.39 5.08 3.15
N GLU A 53 -0.61 6.09 3.52
CA GLU A 53 -0.47 7.34 2.79
C GLU A 53 0.25 7.13 1.46
N GLU A 54 1.29 6.30 1.44
CA GLU A 54 1.99 5.90 0.22
C GLU A 54 1.06 5.13 -0.73
N ILE A 55 0.27 4.18 -0.21
CA ILE A 55 -0.74 3.45 -1.00
C ILE A 55 -1.79 4.42 -1.54
N ARG A 56 -2.27 5.36 -0.73
CA ARG A 56 -3.25 6.38 -1.12
C ARG A 56 -2.70 7.28 -2.23
N LYS A 57 -1.47 7.77 -2.08
CA LYS A 57 -0.79 8.63 -3.08
C LYS A 57 -0.61 7.90 -4.40
N ARG A 58 -0.17 6.63 -4.37
CA ARG A 58 -0.02 5.79 -5.57
C ARG A 58 -1.36 5.53 -6.24
N ARG A 59 -2.42 5.28 -5.46
CA ARG A 59 -3.79 5.15 -5.98
C ARG A 59 -4.26 6.41 -6.67
N TRP A 60 -4.15 7.57 -6.04
CA TRP A 60 -4.55 8.83 -6.66
C TRP A 60 -3.78 9.15 -7.94
N LYS A 61 -2.47 8.89 -7.94
CA LYS A 61 -1.64 9.03 -9.15
C LYS A 61 -2.13 8.13 -10.28
N TRP A 62 -2.50 6.88 -9.95
CA TRP A 62 -3.02 5.92 -10.92
C TRP A 62 -4.42 6.27 -11.43
N ILE A 63 -5.33 6.70 -10.55
CA ILE A 63 -6.67 7.19 -10.93
C ILE A 63 -6.53 8.36 -11.90
N ARG A 64 -5.69 9.35 -11.57
CA ARG A 64 -5.41 10.50 -12.44
C ARG A 64 -4.93 10.05 -13.82
N HIS A 65 -3.97 9.13 -13.87
CA HIS A 65 -3.45 8.60 -15.14
C HIS A 65 -4.52 7.84 -15.95
N THR A 66 -5.38 7.07 -15.30
CA THR A 66 -6.45 6.32 -15.96
C THR A 66 -7.57 7.23 -16.47
N LEU A 67 -7.90 8.30 -15.73
CA LEU A 67 -8.89 9.31 -16.16
C LEU A 67 -8.41 10.15 -17.35
N LEU A 68 -7.10 10.35 -17.49
CA LEU A 68 -6.49 11.02 -18.64
C LEU A 68 -6.49 10.18 -19.93
N LYS A 69 -6.85 8.88 -19.86
CA LYS A 69 -7.02 8.05 -21.07
C LYS A 69 -8.39 8.28 -21.71
N SER A 70 -8.49 7.93 -23.00
CA SER A 70 -9.73 8.01 -23.78
C SER A 70 -10.88 7.26 -23.11
N SER A 71 -12.11 7.75 -23.29
CA SER A 71 -13.33 7.23 -22.66
C SER A 71 -13.52 5.73 -22.89
N ASN A 72 -13.12 5.23 -24.07
CA ASN A 72 -13.32 3.84 -24.49
C ASN A 72 -12.19 2.91 -24.02
N CYS A 73 -11.23 3.40 -23.24
CA CYS A 73 -10.14 2.57 -22.75
C CYS A 73 -10.68 1.59 -21.70
N ILE A 74 -10.42 0.29 -21.91
CA ILE A 74 -10.81 -0.81 -21.00
C ILE A 74 -10.41 -0.50 -19.55
N THR A 75 -9.29 0.19 -19.34
CA THR A 75 -8.79 0.57 -18.01
C THR A 75 -9.73 1.56 -17.27
N ARG A 76 -10.49 2.42 -17.98
CA ARG A 76 -11.52 3.28 -17.35
C ARG A 76 -12.73 2.48 -16.87
N HIS A 77 -13.17 1.49 -17.66
CA HIS A 77 -14.26 0.60 -17.25
C HIS A 77 -13.92 -0.19 -15.98
N VAL A 78 -12.63 -0.53 -15.79
CA VAL A 78 -12.13 -1.21 -14.60
C VAL A 78 -12.19 -0.36 -13.33
N LEU A 79 -12.20 0.97 -13.42
CA LEU A 79 -12.40 1.84 -12.25
C LEU A 79 -13.82 1.74 -11.69
N THR A 80 -14.82 1.56 -12.55
CA THR A 80 -16.24 1.46 -12.20
C THR A 80 -16.67 0.04 -11.86
N LEU A 81 -15.86 -0.97 -12.21
CA LEU A 81 -16.13 -2.36 -11.89
C LEU A 81 -15.96 -2.59 -10.39
N ASN A 82 -17.05 -2.93 -9.71
CA ASN A 82 -17.03 -3.44 -8.35
C ASN A 82 -16.95 -4.97 -8.40
N PRO A 83 -15.79 -5.61 -8.16
CA PRO A 83 -15.71 -7.06 -8.11
C PRO A 83 -16.38 -7.55 -6.82
N GLU A 84 -17.61 -8.06 -6.95
CA GLU A 84 -18.43 -8.58 -5.85
C GLU A 84 -17.79 -9.80 -5.15
N GLU A 85 -16.91 -10.54 -5.82
CA GLU A 85 -16.37 -11.79 -5.28
C GLU A 85 -15.07 -11.64 -4.46
N LYS A 86 -15.07 -12.24 -3.28
CA LYS A 86 -13.84 -12.62 -2.57
C LYS A 86 -13.18 -13.76 -3.35
N ARG A 87 -11.95 -13.58 -3.82
CA ARG A 87 -11.21 -14.71 -4.42
C ARG A 87 -10.94 -15.80 -3.39
N LYS A 88 -11.03 -17.06 -3.84
CA LYS A 88 -10.49 -18.20 -3.11
C LYS A 88 -9.00 -17.94 -2.84
N ARG A 89 -8.57 -18.14 -1.59
CA ARG A 89 -7.16 -18.04 -1.21
C ARG A 89 -6.39 -19.08 -2.03
N GLY A 90 -5.54 -18.62 -2.95
CA GLY A 90 -4.62 -19.50 -3.68
C GLY A 90 -3.70 -20.22 -2.70
N ARG A 91 -3.30 -21.44 -3.04
CA ARG A 91 -2.30 -22.19 -2.28
C ARG A 91 -0.94 -21.49 -2.42
N PRO A 92 -0.15 -21.35 -1.34
CA PRO A 92 1.16 -20.71 -1.38
C PRO A 92 2.13 -21.38 -2.35
#